data_AF-A0A5N6ZZK5-F1
#
_entry.id   AF-A0A5N6ZZK5-F1
#
_cell.length_a   1.000
_cell.length_b   1.000
_cell.length_c   1.000
_cell.angle_alpha   90.00
_cell.angle_beta   90.00
_cell.angle_gamma   90.00
#
_symmetry.space_group_name_H-M   'P 1'
#
loop_
_entity.id
_entity.type
_entity.pdbx_description
1 polymer ?
#
loop_
_entity_poly.entity_id
_entity_poly.type
_entity_poly.pdbx_seq_one_letter_code
_entity_poly.pdbx_strand_id
1 'polypeptide(L)'
;MVLYLSIYKPRPLYALNACYNTETPYIGIFEDDIIFADGWFAKALQGLFNIEDRSGLNTHGHGWIYLRLFYIETALSWSEDDFWYRHMNMLFFIMVTMSFGVLMIIRSLWGSSRRYLDVRAIVVICVVTVPAFTGLAFRIGKYSLFPMQSVVEMEKYGCCTQAMVFPRDQEYTDQKKLHRYALAPPQVQYAGIHSSRDNLEINTRSTWAFWFEENEAGALSQEHTRLLESNSMVWFNEA
;
A
#
# COMPACT_ATOMS: atom_id res chain seq x y z
N MET A 1 3.78 -22.85 2.73
CA MET A 1 4.31 -21.82 1.81
C MET A 1 5.78 -22.12 1.57
N VAL A 2 6.23 -22.23 0.31
CA VAL A 2 7.66 -22.38 0.01
C VAL A 2 8.23 -21.02 -0.40
N LEU A 3 9.38 -20.70 0.20
CA LEU A 3 10.12 -19.47 -0.04
C LEU A 3 11.18 -19.71 -1.11
N TYR A 4 11.08 -18.98 -2.21
CA TYR A 4 12.13 -18.89 -3.22
C TYR A 4 12.87 -17.56 -3.06
N LEU A 5 14.13 -17.64 -2.63
CA LEU A 5 15.03 -16.50 -2.52
C LEU A 5 16.00 -16.53 -3.71
N SER A 6 15.88 -15.58 -4.62
CA SER A 6 16.75 -15.47 -5.79
C SER A 6 18.04 -14.75 -5.42
N ILE A 7 19.00 -15.46 -4.82
CA ILE A 7 20.22 -14.84 -4.27
C ILE A 7 21.20 -14.38 -5.36
N TYR A 8 21.34 -15.02 -6.53
CA TYR A 8 22.25 -14.58 -7.61
C TYR A 8 21.91 -15.35 -8.93
N LYS A 9 22.00 -14.71 -10.11
CA LYS A 9 21.80 -15.20 -11.53
C LYS A 9 22.12 -16.70 -11.83
N PRO A 10 21.71 -17.36 -12.97
CA PRO A 10 20.91 -16.95 -14.14
C PRO A 10 19.77 -17.95 -14.55
N ARG A 11 19.28 -18.84 -13.68
CA ARG A 11 18.25 -19.85 -14.04
C ARG A 11 17.01 -19.79 -13.14
N PRO A 12 16.18 -18.75 -13.26
CA PRO A 12 14.94 -18.64 -12.47
C PRO A 12 14.00 -19.84 -12.71
N LEU A 13 14.03 -20.41 -13.91
CA LEU A 13 13.14 -21.53 -14.28
C LEU A 13 13.42 -22.82 -13.50
N TYR A 14 14.69 -23.13 -13.19
CA TYR A 14 15.04 -24.39 -12.53
C TYR A 14 14.56 -24.40 -11.08
N ALA A 15 14.83 -23.32 -10.36
CA ALA A 15 14.44 -23.22 -8.97
C ALA A 15 12.93 -23.00 -8.81
N LEU A 16 12.29 -22.26 -9.72
CA LEU A 16 10.83 -22.18 -9.76
C LEU A 16 10.21 -23.56 -9.97
N ASN A 17 10.76 -24.39 -10.88
CA ASN A 17 10.27 -25.75 -11.09
C ASN A 17 10.47 -26.64 -9.85
N ALA A 18 11.59 -26.49 -9.15
CA ALA A 18 11.82 -27.17 -7.88
C ALA A 18 10.78 -26.78 -6.81
N CYS A 19 10.48 -25.49 -6.66
CA CYS A 19 9.41 -24.99 -5.78
C CYS A 19 8.01 -25.39 -6.26
N TYR A 20 7.82 -25.60 -7.57
CA TYR A 20 6.56 -26.09 -8.10
C TYR A 20 6.33 -27.58 -7.76
N ASN A 21 7.40 -28.35 -7.60
CA ASN A 21 7.30 -29.77 -7.22
C ASN A 21 7.00 -30.00 -5.72
N THR A 22 7.02 -28.97 -4.88
CA THR A 22 6.74 -29.11 -3.44
C THR A 22 5.25 -29.08 -3.08
N GLU A 23 4.36 -29.03 -4.08
CA GLU A 23 2.90 -29.05 -3.91
C GLU A 23 2.31 -28.01 -2.93
N THR A 24 3.01 -26.92 -2.64
CA THR A 24 2.52 -25.90 -1.71
C THR A 24 1.57 -24.88 -2.37
N PRO A 25 0.54 -24.39 -1.64
CA PRO A 25 -0.50 -23.50 -2.20
C PRO A 25 0.03 -22.10 -2.58
N TYR A 26 1.09 -21.65 -1.91
CA TYR A 26 1.69 -20.33 -2.12
C TYR A 26 3.19 -20.44 -2.37
N ILE A 27 3.66 -19.63 -3.31
CA ILE A 27 5.06 -19.49 -3.69
C ILE A 27 5.49 -18.05 -3.42
N GLY A 28 6.41 -17.85 -2.48
CA GLY A 28 7.02 -16.55 -2.23
C GLY A 28 8.24 -16.37 -3.12
N ILE A 29 8.34 -15.24 -3.82
CA ILE A 29 9.48 -14.85 -4.65
C ILE A 29 10.10 -13.59 -4.05
N PHE A 30 11.39 -13.69 -3.73
CA PHE A 30 12.17 -12.63 -3.12
C PHE A 30 13.41 -12.35 -3.96
N GLU A 31 13.64 -11.07 -4.25
CA GLU A 31 14.88 -10.56 -4.84
C GLU A 31 16.01 -10.52 -3.79
N ASP A 32 17.22 -10.23 -4.26
CA ASP A 32 18.41 -10.02 -3.44
C ASP A 32 18.39 -8.66 -2.71
N ASP A 33 19.31 -8.50 -1.76
CA ASP A 33 19.51 -7.28 -0.96
C ASP A 33 18.25 -6.79 -0.21
N ILE A 34 17.55 -7.70 0.46
CA ILE A 34 16.38 -7.39 1.28
C ILE A 34 16.60 -7.70 2.76
N ILE A 35 15.91 -6.95 3.62
CA ILE A 35 15.87 -7.10 5.06
C ILE A 35 14.43 -7.39 5.46
N PHE A 36 14.21 -8.40 6.30
CA PHE A 36 12.90 -8.77 6.80
C PHE A 36 12.62 -8.17 8.18
N ALA A 37 11.38 -7.75 8.42
CA ALA A 37 10.90 -7.41 9.75
C ALA A 37 10.79 -8.67 10.63
N ASP A 38 10.90 -8.52 11.95
CA ASP A 38 10.64 -9.66 12.86
C ASP A 38 9.17 -10.10 12.74
N GLY A 39 8.89 -11.40 12.81
CA GLY A 39 7.53 -11.93 12.67
C GLY A 39 6.89 -11.78 11.26
N TRP A 40 7.63 -11.30 10.25
CA TRP A 40 7.12 -11.03 8.90
C TRP A 40 6.33 -12.20 8.30
N PHE A 41 6.78 -13.43 8.55
CA PHE A 41 6.20 -14.64 7.96
C PHE A 41 4.80 -14.92 8.48
N ALA A 42 4.59 -14.82 9.79
CA ALA A 42 3.26 -15.00 10.38
C ALA A 42 2.30 -13.90 9.91
N LYS A 43 2.79 -12.66 9.79
CA LYS A 43 1.98 -11.54 9.29
C LYS A 43 1.64 -11.69 7.81
N ALA A 44 2.58 -12.19 7.00
CA ALA A 44 2.32 -12.55 5.61
C ALA A 44 1.26 -13.64 5.48
N LEU A 45 1.35 -14.70 6.28
CA LEU A 45 0.35 -15.77 6.30
C LEU A 45 -1.02 -15.28 6.78
N GLN A 46 -1.06 -14.43 7.81
CA GLN A 46 -2.29 -13.79 8.26
C GLN A 46 -2.89 -12.91 7.15
N GLY A 47 -2.06 -12.16 6.43
CA GLY A 47 -2.48 -11.38 5.27
C GLY A 47 -3.09 -12.25 4.17
N LEU A 48 -2.44 -13.37 3.83
CA LEU A 48 -2.97 -14.34 2.88
C LEU A 48 -4.29 -14.94 3.35
N PHE A 49 -4.41 -15.29 4.63
CA PHE A 49 -5.66 -15.77 5.21
C PHE A 49 -6.78 -14.73 5.09
N ASN A 50 -6.50 -13.46 5.39
CA ASN A 50 -7.47 -12.37 5.25
C ASN A 50 -7.89 -12.14 3.80
N ILE A 51 -6.99 -12.35 2.83
CA ILE A 51 -7.32 -12.28 1.40
C ILE A 51 -8.23 -13.44 1.05
N GLU A 52 -7.85 -14.65 1.45
CA GLU A 52 -8.60 -15.87 1.14
C GLU A 52 -10.01 -15.83 1.73
N ASP A 53 -10.16 -15.37 2.98
CA ASP A 53 -11.46 -15.17 3.63
C ASP A 53 -12.33 -14.15 2.86
N ARG A 54 -11.73 -13.02 2.44
CA ARG A 54 -12.42 -12.01 1.61
C ARG A 54 -12.78 -12.53 0.21
N SER A 55 -11.96 -13.38 -0.39
CA SER A 55 -12.21 -13.95 -1.72
C SER A 55 -13.14 -15.16 -1.68
N GLY A 56 -13.13 -15.94 -0.60
CA GLY A 56 -13.97 -17.13 -0.40
C GLY A 56 -15.46 -16.83 -0.31
N LEU A 57 -15.83 -15.59 0.01
CA LEU A 57 -17.22 -15.11 -0.04
C LEU A 57 -17.73 -14.74 -1.45
N ASN A 58 -16.85 -14.62 -2.46
CA ASN A 58 -17.24 -14.24 -3.82
C ASN A 58 -16.95 -15.37 -4.81
N THR A 59 -17.94 -16.26 -4.97
CA THR A 59 -17.98 -17.32 -5.98
C THR A 59 -18.00 -16.82 -7.43
N HIS A 60 -18.02 -15.51 -7.70
CA HIS A 60 -17.98 -14.96 -9.05
C HIS A 60 -17.23 -13.63 -9.16
N GLY A 61 -15.95 -13.71 -9.55
CA GLY A 61 -15.15 -12.61 -10.12
C GLY A 61 -14.70 -11.58 -9.08
N HIS A 62 -13.45 -11.52 -8.64
CA HIS A 62 -12.24 -11.48 -9.45
C HIS A 62 -11.10 -12.12 -8.63
N GLY A 63 -10.32 -13.01 -9.26
CA GLY A 63 -9.12 -13.55 -8.62
C GLY A 63 -8.12 -12.44 -8.28
N TRP A 64 -7.16 -12.74 -7.41
CA TRP A 64 -6.02 -11.85 -7.16
C TRP A 64 -4.79 -12.35 -7.92
N ILE A 65 -3.68 -11.60 -7.85
CA ILE A 65 -2.44 -11.95 -8.58
C ILE A 65 -1.33 -12.29 -7.61
N TYR A 66 -1.06 -11.38 -6.69
CA TYR A 66 0.00 -11.51 -5.71
C TYR A 66 -0.30 -10.66 -4.47
N LEU A 67 0.32 -11.07 -3.37
CA LEU A 67 0.48 -10.27 -2.16
C LEU A 67 1.91 -9.73 -2.12
N ARG A 68 2.05 -8.41 -2.10
CA ARG A 68 3.33 -7.71 -2.05
C ARG A 68 3.71 -7.41 -0.59
N LEU A 69 4.95 -7.72 -0.22
CA LEU A 69 5.50 -7.48 1.13
C LEU A 69 6.38 -6.22 1.20
N PHE A 70 6.77 -5.70 0.04
CA PHE A 70 7.57 -4.47 -0.09
C PHE A 70 6.93 -3.52 -1.09
N TYR A 71 6.74 -2.26 -0.72
CA TYR A 71 6.36 -1.18 -1.63
C TYR A 71 7.01 0.12 -1.17
N ILE A 72 7.15 1.07 -2.09
CA ILE A 72 7.64 2.42 -1.81
C ILE A 72 6.46 3.39 -1.80
N GLU A 73 6.42 4.30 -0.84
CA GLU A 73 5.32 5.27 -0.68
C GLU A 73 5.21 6.21 -1.88
N THR A 74 6.36 6.53 -2.48
CA THR A 74 6.45 7.42 -3.65
C THR A 74 5.78 6.84 -4.89
N ALA A 75 5.64 5.52 -4.99
CA ALA A 75 4.89 4.86 -6.06
C ALA A 75 3.38 4.82 -5.78
N LEU A 76 2.94 5.18 -4.58
CA LEU A 76 1.54 5.12 -4.16
C LEU A 76 0.84 6.48 -4.26
N SER A 77 0.98 7.09 -5.44
CA SER A 77 0.31 8.34 -5.78
C SER A 77 -1.21 8.14 -5.88
N TRP A 78 -1.93 9.26 -5.89
CA TRP A 78 -3.30 9.31 -6.35
C TRP A 78 -3.39 8.92 -7.82
N SER A 79 -4.50 8.26 -8.18
CA SER A 79 -4.73 7.70 -9.51
C SER A 79 -6.16 7.91 -9.98
N GLU A 80 -6.41 7.73 -11.27
CA GLU A 80 -7.74 7.89 -11.88
C GLU A 80 -8.76 6.85 -11.42
N ASP A 81 -8.28 5.74 -10.85
CA ASP A 81 -9.13 4.74 -10.19
C ASP A 81 -9.66 5.26 -8.84
N ASP A 82 -8.97 6.20 -8.19
CA ASP A 82 -9.41 6.82 -6.93
C ASP A 82 -10.55 7.82 -7.21
N PHE A 83 -11.70 7.59 -6.56
CA PHE A 83 -12.88 8.45 -6.72
C PHE A 83 -12.60 9.94 -6.47
N TRP A 84 -11.82 10.25 -5.43
CA TRP A 84 -11.50 11.63 -5.03
C TRP A 84 -10.61 12.33 -6.05
N TYR A 85 -9.62 11.63 -6.59
CA TYR A 85 -8.71 12.20 -7.57
C TYR A 85 -9.40 12.40 -8.92
N ARG A 86 -10.18 11.41 -9.36
CA ARG A 86 -11.00 11.49 -10.58
C ARG A 86 -11.94 12.69 -10.58
N HIS A 87 -12.49 13.06 -9.42
CA HIS A 87 -13.40 14.20 -9.25
C HIS A 87 -12.72 15.41 -8.60
N MET A 88 -11.40 15.54 -8.70
CA MET A 88 -10.64 16.61 -8.06
C MET A 88 -11.23 17.99 -8.34
N ASN A 89 -11.52 18.32 -9.61
CA ASN A 89 -12.09 19.62 -9.96
C ASN A 89 -13.41 19.91 -9.22
N MET A 90 -14.32 18.94 -9.13
CA MET A 90 -15.58 19.11 -8.40
C MET A 90 -15.34 19.31 -6.90
N LEU A 91 -14.38 18.59 -6.31
CA LEU A 91 -14.01 18.76 -4.90
C LEU A 91 -13.45 20.15 -4.62
N PHE A 92 -12.61 20.69 -5.50
CA PHE A 92 -12.11 22.07 -5.36
C PHE A 92 -13.26 23.07 -5.36
N PHE A 93 -14.23 22.94 -6.27
CA PHE A 93 -15.40 23.82 -6.29
C PHE A 93 -16.25 23.70 -5.02
N ILE A 94 -16.52 22.48 -4.56
CA ILE A 94 -17.29 22.25 -3.32
C ILE A 94 -16.55 22.82 -2.10
N MET A 95 -15.25 22.62 -1.97
CA MET A 95 -14.47 23.12 -0.84
C MET A 95 -14.44 24.65 -0.80
N VAL A 96 -14.27 25.31 -1.94
CA VAL A 96 -14.29 26.78 -2.03
C VAL A 96 -15.67 27.34 -1.69
N THR A 97 -16.73 26.79 -2.28
CA THR A 97 -18.11 27.25 -2.07
C THR A 97 -18.60 27.01 -0.64
N MET A 98 -18.28 25.83 -0.07
CA MET A 98 -18.59 25.53 1.32
C MET A 98 -17.84 26.47 2.27
N SER A 99 -16.53 26.67 2.06
CA SER A 99 -15.74 27.58 2.88
C SER A 99 -16.28 29.02 2.82
N PHE A 100 -16.66 29.49 1.62
CA PHE A 100 -17.27 30.80 1.45
C PHE A 100 -18.60 30.92 2.21
N GLY A 101 -19.49 29.93 2.07
CA GLY A 101 -20.76 29.89 2.79
C GLY A 101 -20.57 29.92 4.31
N VAL A 102 -19.67 29.09 4.84
CA VAL A 102 -19.35 29.03 6.27
C VAL A 102 -18.83 30.38 6.78
N LEU A 103 -17.88 30.99 6.08
CA LEU A 103 -17.31 32.30 6.46
C LEU A 103 -18.36 33.42 6.41
N MET A 104 -19.27 33.38 5.43
CA MET A 104 -20.38 34.34 5.32
C MET A 104 -21.41 34.16 6.43
N ILE A 105 -21.73 32.92 6.80
CA ILE A 105 -22.61 32.61 7.93
C ILE A 105 -21.98 33.06 9.26
N ILE A 106 -20.69 32.79 9.48
CA ILE A 106 -19.97 33.25 10.66
C ILE A 106 -19.99 34.79 10.74
N ARG A 107 -19.80 35.48 9.61
CA ARG A 107 -19.88 36.94 9.53
C ARG A 107 -21.29 37.49 9.78
N SER A 108 -22.33 36.75 9.41
CA SER A 108 -23.72 37.17 9.61
C SER A 108 -24.18 36.94 11.05
N LEU A 109 -23.77 35.83 11.67
CA LEU A 109 -24.13 35.44 13.03
C LEU A 109 -23.33 36.18 14.11
N TRP A 110 -22.05 36.48 13.88
CA TRP A 110 -21.19 37.15 14.86
C TRP A 110 -20.71 38.52 14.38
N GLY A 111 -21.37 39.57 14.89
CA GLY A 111 -21.02 40.96 14.60
C GLY A 111 -19.56 41.32 14.95
N SER A 112 -19.01 40.72 16.00
CA SER A 112 -17.60 40.93 16.42
C SER A 112 -16.60 40.44 15.38
N SER A 113 -16.92 39.37 14.63
CA SER A 113 -16.04 38.86 13.57
C SER A 113 -15.98 39.76 12.35
N ARG A 114 -16.90 40.72 12.18
CA ARG A 114 -16.90 41.64 11.03
C ARG A 114 -15.66 42.50 10.94
N ARG A 115 -14.99 42.75 12.08
CA ARG A 115 -13.77 43.56 12.17
C ARG A 115 -12.53 42.82 11.67
N TYR A 116 -12.49 41.50 11.82
CA TYR A 116 -11.36 40.66 11.41
C TYR A 116 -11.60 39.97 10.06
N LEU A 117 -12.85 39.63 9.74
CA LEU A 117 -13.24 38.89 8.56
C LEU A 117 -13.84 39.81 7.48
N ASP A 118 -13.02 40.68 6.91
CA ASP A 118 -13.43 41.57 5.82
C ASP A 118 -13.66 40.80 4.50
N VAL A 119 -14.45 41.35 3.59
CA VAL A 119 -14.78 40.71 2.29
C VAL A 119 -13.51 40.39 1.50
N ARG A 120 -12.50 41.27 1.56
CA ARG A 120 -11.20 41.03 0.94
C ARG A 120 -10.48 39.82 1.55
N ALA A 121 -10.51 39.68 2.87
CA ALA A 121 -9.92 38.54 3.56
C ALA A 121 -10.65 37.24 3.22
N ILE A 122 -11.99 37.27 3.14
CA ILE A 122 -12.81 36.10 2.73
C ILE A 122 -12.44 35.66 1.31
N VAL A 123 -12.33 36.60 0.37
CA VAL A 123 -11.94 36.28 -1.01
C VAL A 123 -10.54 35.67 -1.06
N VAL A 124 -9.56 36.22 -0.34
CA VAL A 124 -8.20 35.66 -0.30
C VAL A 124 -8.21 34.25 0.29
N ILE A 125 -8.92 34.02 1.40
CA ILE A 125 -9.03 32.69 2.02
C ILE A 125 -9.66 31.69 1.05
N CYS A 126 -10.77 32.05 0.40
CA CYS A 126 -11.51 31.14 -0.47
C CYS A 126 -10.82 30.88 -1.82
N VAL A 127 -10.16 31.87 -2.41
CA VAL A 127 -9.58 31.75 -3.77
C VAL A 127 -8.11 31.33 -3.74
N VAL A 128 -7.38 31.68 -2.68
CA VAL A 128 -5.94 31.39 -2.58
C VAL A 128 -5.70 30.28 -1.56
N THR A 129 -6.09 30.50 -0.30
CA THR A 129 -5.72 29.61 0.80
C THR A 129 -6.37 28.24 0.68
N VAL A 130 -7.69 28.17 0.48
CA VAL A 130 -8.42 26.90 0.40
C VAL A 130 -7.93 26.04 -0.78
N PRO A 131 -7.85 26.53 -2.03
CA PRO A 131 -7.28 25.75 -3.14
C PRO A 131 -5.82 25.35 -2.91
N ALA A 132 -4.99 26.22 -2.32
CA ALA A 132 -3.60 25.88 -2.03
C ALA A 132 -3.49 24.69 -1.05
N PHE A 133 -4.27 24.69 0.04
CA PHE A 133 -4.28 23.57 1.00
C PHE A 133 -4.91 22.30 0.41
N THR A 134 -5.99 22.42 -0.36
CA THR A 134 -6.59 21.26 -1.06
C THR A 134 -5.58 20.65 -2.04
N GLY A 135 -4.87 21.48 -2.80
CA GLY A 135 -3.80 21.01 -3.69
C GLY A 135 -2.65 20.36 -2.93
N LEU A 136 -2.25 20.93 -1.80
CA LEU A 136 -1.22 20.33 -0.95
C LEU A 136 -1.64 18.95 -0.43
N ALA A 137 -2.90 18.76 -0.01
CA ALA A 137 -3.40 17.47 0.43
C ALA A 137 -3.31 16.39 -0.67
N PHE A 138 -3.62 16.74 -1.92
CA PHE A 138 -3.41 15.84 -3.06
C PHE A 138 -1.92 15.59 -3.35
N ARG A 139 -1.03 16.52 -3.02
CA ARG A 139 0.43 16.34 -3.21
C ARG A 139 1.11 15.54 -2.10
N ILE A 140 0.61 15.59 -0.87
CA ILE A 140 1.13 14.82 0.27
C ILE A 140 1.02 13.31 0.02
N GLY A 141 0.03 12.87 -0.75
CA GLY A 141 -0.22 11.46 -1.07
C GLY A 141 -1.24 10.81 -0.15
N LYS A 142 -2.03 9.88 -0.68
CA LYS A 142 -3.19 9.30 0.02
C LYS A 142 -2.80 8.59 1.31
N TYR A 143 -1.72 7.82 1.30
CA TYR A 143 -1.31 7.01 2.45
C TYR A 143 -0.48 7.75 3.51
N SER A 144 -0.06 8.98 3.22
CA SER A 144 0.49 9.87 4.24
C SER A 144 -0.62 10.52 5.08
N LEU A 145 -1.81 10.73 4.50
CA LEU A 145 -2.99 11.24 5.22
C LEU A 145 -3.80 10.12 5.86
N PHE A 146 -3.87 8.97 5.21
CA PHE A 146 -4.66 7.82 5.63
C PHE A 146 -3.74 6.58 5.71
N PRO A 147 -3.12 6.31 6.87
CA PRO A 147 -2.19 5.20 6.99
C PRO A 147 -2.89 3.88 6.70
N MET A 148 -2.21 3.02 5.94
CA MET A 148 -2.70 1.69 5.58
C MET A 148 -2.63 0.75 6.78
N GLN A 149 -3.63 -0.12 6.91
CA GLN A 149 -3.65 -1.15 7.94
C GLN A 149 -3.91 -2.51 7.29
N SER A 150 -3.07 -3.50 7.63
CA SER A 150 -3.20 -4.88 7.19
C SER A 150 -3.14 -5.01 5.66
N VAL A 151 -4.06 -5.73 5.02
CA VAL A 151 -4.05 -5.97 3.58
C VAL A 151 -4.80 -4.88 2.83
N VAL A 152 -4.10 -4.21 1.91
CA VAL A 152 -4.63 -3.13 1.08
C VAL A 152 -4.51 -3.49 -0.40
N GLU A 153 -5.55 -3.16 -1.17
CA GLU A 153 -5.53 -3.29 -2.61
C GLU A 153 -4.59 -2.24 -3.23
N MET A 154 -3.74 -2.70 -4.13
CA MET A 154 -2.74 -1.92 -4.81
C MET A 154 -3.11 -1.73 -6.27
N GLU A 155 -2.81 -0.54 -6.78
CA GLU A 155 -3.06 -0.21 -8.16
C GLU A 155 -2.15 -0.97 -9.12
N LYS A 156 -2.52 -0.93 -10.41
CA LYS A 156 -1.75 -1.53 -11.50
C LYS A 156 -0.34 -0.96 -11.63
N TYR A 157 -0.14 0.30 -11.23
CA TYR A 157 1.11 1.05 -11.43
C TYR A 157 1.95 1.11 -10.16
N GLY A 158 2.48 -0.04 -9.72
CA GLY A 158 3.50 -0.08 -8.67
C GLY A 158 4.87 -0.39 -9.27
N CYS A 159 5.85 0.49 -9.10
CA CYS A 159 7.25 0.08 -9.27
C CYS A 159 7.62 -0.93 -8.17
N CYS A 160 8.70 -1.68 -8.36
CA CYS A 160 9.33 -2.53 -7.34
C CYS A 160 8.69 -3.94 -7.13
N THR A 161 9.44 -4.99 -7.50
CA THR A 161 9.06 -6.43 -7.46
C THR A 161 9.85 -7.25 -6.43
N GLN A 162 10.44 -6.60 -5.42
CA GLN A 162 11.43 -7.21 -4.53
C GLN A 162 10.90 -8.37 -3.68
N ALA A 163 9.66 -8.29 -3.21
CA ALA A 163 9.09 -9.32 -2.33
C ALA A 163 7.59 -9.51 -2.61
N MET A 164 7.26 -10.63 -3.25
CA MET A 164 5.90 -10.95 -3.68
C MET A 164 5.56 -12.41 -3.38
N VAL A 165 4.31 -12.67 -3.02
CA VAL A 165 3.77 -14.00 -2.78
C VAL A 165 2.67 -14.27 -3.78
N PHE A 166 2.78 -15.39 -4.47
CA PHE A 166 1.89 -15.79 -5.54
C PHE A 166 1.09 -17.03 -5.13
N PRO A 167 -0.21 -17.09 -5.46
CA PRO A 167 -1.01 -18.31 -5.40
C PRO A 167 -0.66 -19.25 -6.55
N ARG A 168 -0.65 -20.55 -6.28
CA ARG A 168 -0.30 -21.57 -7.28
C ARG A 168 -1.34 -21.70 -8.39
N ASP A 169 -2.62 -21.73 -8.04
CA ASP A 169 -3.70 -22.18 -8.95
C ASP A 169 -4.28 -21.07 -9.83
N GLN A 170 -3.74 -19.84 -9.75
CA GLN A 170 -4.33 -18.67 -10.38
C GLN A 170 -3.76 -18.43 -11.78
N GLU A 171 -4.65 -18.37 -12.77
CA GLU A 171 -4.29 -18.14 -14.17
C GLU A 171 -4.03 -16.65 -14.42
N TYR A 172 -2.76 -16.32 -14.65
CA TYR A 172 -2.26 -14.97 -14.89
C TYR A 172 -2.64 -14.44 -16.28
N THR A 173 -3.91 -14.12 -16.49
CA THR A 173 -4.36 -13.46 -17.74
C THR A 173 -4.65 -11.98 -17.48
N ASP A 174 -3.91 -11.09 -18.15
CA ASP A 174 -4.10 -9.63 -18.07
C ASP A 174 -5.52 -9.16 -18.46
N GLN A 175 -6.28 -10.03 -19.14
CA GLN A 175 -7.66 -9.79 -19.55
C GLN A 175 -8.65 -9.87 -18.36
N LYS A 176 -8.33 -10.67 -17.34
CA LYS A 176 -9.09 -10.69 -16.09
C LYS A 176 -8.56 -9.54 -15.24
N LYS A 177 -9.40 -8.58 -14.85
CA LYS A 177 -9.05 -7.52 -13.90
C LYS A 177 -8.82 -8.17 -12.51
N LEU A 178 -7.64 -8.74 -12.31
CA LEU A 178 -7.28 -9.40 -11.07
C LEU A 178 -6.76 -8.37 -10.06
N HIS A 179 -7.14 -8.55 -8.79
CA HIS A 179 -6.74 -7.68 -7.70
C HIS A 179 -5.26 -7.90 -7.33
N ARG A 180 -4.58 -6.82 -6.96
CA ARG A 180 -3.20 -6.88 -6.44
C ARG A 180 -3.27 -6.41 -5.00
N TYR A 181 -2.62 -7.13 -4.09
CA TYR A 181 -2.63 -6.77 -2.68
C TYR A 181 -1.23 -6.43 -2.19
N ALA A 182 -1.14 -5.58 -1.17
CA ALA A 182 0.06 -5.37 -0.39
C ALA A 182 -0.24 -5.44 1.11
N LEU A 183 0.77 -5.84 1.87
CA LEU A 183 0.72 -5.90 3.32
C LEU A 183 1.27 -4.61 3.94
N ALA A 184 0.47 -3.94 4.76
CA ALA A 184 0.79 -2.72 5.46
C ALA A 184 0.84 -2.92 6.99
N PRO A 185 1.88 -2.39 7.68
CA PRO A 185 3.10 -1.79 7.12
C PRO A 185 3.93 -2.81 6.30
N PRO A 186 4.83 -2.36 5.40
CA PRO A 186 5.67 -3.27 4.63
C PRO A 186 6.53 -4.13 5.57
N GLN A 187 6.70 -5.40 5.24
CA GLN A 187 7.39 -6.38 6.10
C GLN A 187 8.80 -6.71 5.60
N VAL A 188 9.17 -6.14 4.47
CA VAL A 188 10.48 -6.28 3.85
C VAL A 188 10.97 -4.88 3.49
N GLN A 189 12.27 -4.64 3.56
CA GLN A 189 12.95 -3.43 3.10
C GLN A 189 14.05 -3.80 2.10
N TYR A 190 14.13 -3.09 0.99
CA TYR A 190 15.25 -3.22 0.07
C TYR A 190 16.46 -2.38 0.55
N ALA A 191 17.63 -3.01 0.64
CA ALA A 191 18.88 -2.41 1.10
C ALA A 191 19.98 -2.38 0.01
N GLY A 192 19.66 -2.77 -1.22
CA GLY A 192 20.61 -2.81 -2.32
C GLY A 192 21.01 -1.43 -2.82
N ILE A 193 22.30 -1.26 -3.12
CA ILE A 193 22.90 0.01 -3.58
C ILE A 193 22.96 0.06 -5.12
N HIS A 194 22.91 -1.10 -5.78
CA HIS A 194 23.02 -1.24 -7.22
C HIS A 194 21.73 -1.81 -7.80
N SER A 195 21.09 -1.04 -8.69
CA SER A 195 19.93 -1.55 -9.43
C SER A 195 20.38 -2.29 -10.69
N SER A 196 19.71 -3.40 -10.98
CA SER A 196 19.87 -4.16 -12.24
C SER A 196 19.31 -3.41 -13.46
N ARG A 197 18.44 -2.41 -13.23
CA ARG A 197 18.08 -1.40 -14.23
C ARG A 197 19.12 -0.31 -14.08
N ASP A 198 19.94 -0.05 -15.10
CA ASP A 198 20.91 1.06 -15.21
C ASP A 198 20.25 2.41 -14.88
N ASN A 199 19.98 2.64 -13.61
CA ASN A 199 19.37 3.82 -13.06
C ASN A 199 20.48 4.61 -12.36
N LEU A 200 20.36 5.93 -12.39
CA LEU A 200 21.20 6.80 -11.58
C LEU A 200 21.11 6.31 -10.12
N GLU A 201 22.26 6.19 -9.46
CA GLU A 201 22.38 5.72 -8.07
C GLU A 201 21.44 6.47 -7.10
N ILE A 202 21.11 7.72 -7.45
CA ILE A 202 20.12 8.57 -6.77
C ILE A 202 18.73 7.92 -6.73
N ASN A 203 18.28 7.31 -7.83
CA ASN A 203 16.96 6.65 -7.91
C ASN A 203 16.95 5.29 -7.20
N THR A 204 18.10 4.62 -7.09
CA THR A 204 18.23 3.37 -6.32
C THR A 204 18.21 3.65 -4.82
N ARG A 205 18.81 4.76 -4.38
CA ARG A 205 18.72 5.21 -2.97
C ARG A 205 17.35 5.77 -2.59
N SER A 206 16.51 6.13 -3.56
CA SER A 206 15.15 6.63 -3.32
C SER A 206 14.07 5.55 -3.17
N THR A 207 14.44 4.25 -3.15
CA THR A 207 13.50 3.13 -2.94
C THR A 207 13.35 2.74 -1.47
N TRP A 208 13.68 3.63 -0.54
CA TRP A 208 13.45 3.40 0.88
C TRP A 208 11.95 3.35 1.20
N ALA A 209 11.51 2.36 1.97
CA ALA A 209 10.12 2.27 2.45
C ALA A 209 10.07 2.79 3.88
N PHE A 210 9.68 4.05 4.04
CA PHE A 210 9.67 4.72 5.34
C PHE A 210 8.76 4.03 6.36
N TRP A 211 7.62 3.49 5.92
CA TRP A 211 6.71 2.75 6.81
C TRP A 211 7.28 1.42 7.32
N PHE A 212 8.40 0.94 6.76
CA PHE A 212 9.10 -0.20 7.33
C PHE A 212 9.67 0.13 8.72
N GLU A 213 10.08 1.38 8.95
CA GLU A 213 10.65 1.83 10.23
C GLU A 213 9.62 1.89 11.37
N GLU A 214 8.32 1.98 11.04
CA GLU A 214 7.23 1.93 12.01
C GLU A 214 7.07 0.53 12.62
N ASN A 215 7.71 -0.50 12.04
CA ASN A 215 7.70 -1.84 12.60
C ASN A 215 8.55 -1.91 13.89
N GLU A 216 7.87 -1.94 15.04
CA GLU A 216 8.52 -2.26 16.31
C GLU A 216 8.74 -3.77 16.46
N ALA A 217 10.01 -4.21 16.48
CA ALA A 217 10.36 -5.63 16.59
C ALA A 217 9.73 -6.33 17.81
N GLY A 218 9.73 -5.67 18.98
CA GLY A 218 9.14 -6.23 20.20
C GLY A 218 7.63 -6.44 20.11
N ALA A 219 6.91 -5.52 19.46
CA ALA A 219 5.48 -5.64 19.22
C ALA A 219 5.18 -6.75 18.20
N LEU A 220 5.96 -6.84 17.13
CA LEU A 220 5.82 -7.88 16.10
C LEU A 220 6.12 -9.28 16.64
N SER A 221 7.12 -9.42 17.52
CA SER A 221 7.45 -10.69 18.17
C SER A 221 6.32 -11.18 19.09
N GLN A 222 5.66 -10.26 19.80
CA GLN A 222 4.47 -10.58 20.61
C GLN A 222 3.27 -10.91 19.72
N GLU A 223 3.05 -10.17 18.64
CA GLU A 223 2.03 -10.44 17.63
C GLU A 223 2.22 -11.85 17.04
N HIS A 224 3.44 -12.18 16.65
CA HIS A 224 3.83 -13.51 16.16
C HIS A 224 3.51 -14.61 17.17
N THR A 225 3.94 -14.44 18.43
CA THR A 225 3.65 -15.42 19.49
C THR A 225 2.14 -15.62 19.69
N ARG A 226 1.37 -14.53 19.72
CA ARG A 226 -0.11 -14.60 19.83
C ARG A 226 -0.74 -15.33 18.65
N LEU A 227 -0.24 -15.09 17.43
CA LEU A 227 -0.73 -15.74 16.22
C LEU A 227 -0.44 -17.25 16.20
N LEU A 228 0.68 -17.68 16.81
CA LEU A 228 0.97 -19.09 17.02
C LEU A 228 0.06 -19.71 18.08
N GLU A 229 -0.17 -19.00 19.20
CA GLU A 229 -1.00 -19.46 20.31
C GLU A 229 -2.50 -19.53 19.97
N SER A 230 -3.01 -18.59 19.15
CA SER A 230 -4.43 -18.50 18.84
C SER A 230 -4.95 -19.64 17.96
N ASN A 231 -4.06 -20.48 17.42
CA ASN A 231 -4.35 -21.63 16.56
C ASN A 231 -5.33 -21.32 15.40
N SER A 232 -5.47 -20.04 15.06
CA SER A 232 -6.47 -19.51 14.13
C SER A 232 -6.01 -19.61 12.68
N MET A 233 -4.75 -20.01 12.45
CA MET A 233 -4.19 -20.27 11.14
C MET A 233 -4.01 -21.78 10.95
N VAL A 234 -4.98 -22.39 10.28
CA VAL A 234 -5.03 -23.83 9.95
C VAL A 234 -3.71 -24.35 9.35
N TRP A 235 -2.98 -23.49 8.64
CA TRP A 235 -1.74 -23.80 7.93
C TRP A 235 -0.51 -24.12 8.80
N PHE A 236 -0.48 -23.71 10.09
CA PHE A 236 0.66 -24.01 10.96
C PHE A 236 0.63 -25.41 11.58
N ASN A 237 -0.53 -26.07 11.57
CA ASN A 237 -0.68 -27.40 12.15
C ASN A 237 -0.38 -28.55 11.17
N GLU A 238 -0.16 -28.24 9.89
CA GLU A 238 0.12 -29.21 8.82
C GLU A 238 1.55 -29.12 8.25
N ALA A 239 2.41 -28.31 8.86
CA ALA A 239 3.84 -28.18 8.51
C ALA A 239 4.73 -28.92 9.53
#